data_AF-A0A2W5XIS0-F1
#
_entry.id   AF-A0A2W5XIS0-F1
#
_cell.length_a   1.000
_cell.length_b   1.000
_cell.length_c   1.000
_cell.angle_alpha   90.00
_cell.angle_beta   90.00
_cell.angle_gamma   90.00
#
_symmetry.space_group_name_H-M   'P 1'
#
loop_
_entity.id
_entity.type
_entity.pdbx_description
1 polymer ?
#
loop_
_entity_poly.entity_id
_entity_poly.type
_entity_poly.pdbx_seq_one_letter_code
_entity_poly.pdbx_strand_id
1 'polypeptide(L)' 'MDIKKEFDKTVDDVKDTMDEAKHRSKAEAEQTKRDVAGQDMTATEKAKSAAKEGANRVEADWDKTKRDVRDKI' A
#
# COMPACT_ATOMS: atom_id res chain seq x y z
N MET A 1 22.49 -21.28 12.78
CA MET A 1 21.40 -20.51 12.16
C MET A 1 20.94 -21.29 10.94
N ASP A 2 19.66 -21.61 10.86
CA ASP A 2 19.11 -22.39 9.74
C ASP A 2 19.00 -21.49 8.51
N ILE A 3 19.78 -21.75 7.47
CA ILE A 3 19.72 -21.04 6.17
C ILE A 3 18.30 -20.96 5.60
N LYS A 4 17.46 -21.96 5.88
CA LYS A 4 16.03 -21.94 5.52
C LYS A 4 15.26 -20.79 6.19
N LYS A 5 15.52 -20.49 7.47
CA LYS A 5 14.86 -19.37 8.17
C LYS A 5 15.29 -18.02 7.61
N GLU A 6 16.55 -17.85 7.23
CA GLU A 6 17.01 -16.60 6.58
C GLU A 6 16.38 -16.43 5.19
N PHE A 7 16.27 -17.52 4.43
CA PHE A 7 15.63 -17.50 3.12
C PHE A 7 14.14 -17.16 3.22
N ASP A 8 13.40 -17.81 4.11
CA ASP A 8 11.97 -17.52 4.32
C ASP A 8 11.76 -16.07 4.78
N LYS A 9 12.60 -15.56 5.69
CA LYS A 9 12.54 -14.16 6.13
C LYS A 9 12.76 -13.19 4.96
N THR A 10 13.74 -13.47 4.10
CA THR A 10 14.03 -12.65 2.91
C THR A 10 12.84 -12.62 1.94
N VAL A 11 12.19 -13.78 1.72
CA VAL A 11 11.02 -13.87 0.83
C VAL A 11 9.85 -13.07 1.39
N ASP A 12 9.62 -13.14 2.71
CA ASP A 12 8.54 -12.39 3.35
C ASP A 12 8.81 -10.87 3.32
N ASP A 13 10.05 -10.43 3.52
CA ASP A 13 10.41 -9.01 3.43
C ASP A 13 10.22 -8.45 2.02
N VAL A 14 10.52 -9.24 0.98
CA VAL A 14 10.26 -8.88 -0.42
C VAL A 14 8.77 -8.78 -0.70
N LYS A 15 7.96 -9.72 -0.21
CA LYS A 15 6.50 -9.69 -0.35
C LYS A 15 5.90 -8.45 0.31
N ASP A 16 6.30 -8.17 1.55
CA ASP A 16 5.80 -7.00 2.28
C ASP A 16 6.16 -5.70 1.57
N THR A 17 7.38 -5.61 1.03
CA THR A 17 7.82 -4.44 0.26
C THR A 17 7.00 -4.29 -1.02
N MET A 18 6.69 -5.39 -1.71
CA MET A 18 5.85 -5.39 -2.90
C MET A 18 4.41 -4.99 -2.60
N ASP A 19 3.82 -5.52 -1.52
CA ASP A 19 2.47 -5.18 -1.11
C ASP A 19 2.38 -3.71 -0.68
N GLU A 20 3.34 -3.20 0.09
CA GLU A 20 3.44 -1.78 0.43
C GLU A 20 3.52 -0.89 -0.83
N ALA A 21 4.38 -1.25 -1.78
CA ALA A 21 4.51 -0.53 -3.05
C ALA A 21 3.21 -0.60 -3.90
N LYS A 22 2.50 -1.72 -3.86
CA LYS A 22 1.21 -1.91 -4.55
C LYS A 22 0.12 -1.04 -3.95
N HIS A 23 0.03 -0.96 -2.63
CA HIS A 23 -0.94 -0.11 -1.96
C HIS A 23 -0.63 1.38 -2.19
N ARG A 24 0.64 1.80 -2.12
CA ARG A 24 1.03 3.17 -2.48
C ARG A 24 0.72 3.52 -3.94
N SER A 25 1.06 2.65 -4.88
CA SER A 25 0.77 2.90 -6.30
C SER A 25 -0.72 2.94 -6.61
N LYS A 26 -1.55 2.14 -5.93
CA LYS A 26 -3.01 2.27 -6.02
C LYS A 26 -3.52 3.62 -5.48
N ALA A 27 -2.95 4.09 -4.37
CA ALA A 27 -3.29 5.41 -3.83
C ALA A 27 -2.92 6.53 -4.84
N GLU A 28 -1.71 6.48 -5.41
CA GLU A 28 -1.27 7.43 -6.45
C GLU A 28 -2.10 7.33 -7.72
N ALA A 29 -2.52 6.13 -8.13
CA ALA A 29 -3.38 5.95 -9.29
C ALA A 29 -4.77 6.57 -9.07
N GLU A 30 -5.34 6.46 -7.87
CA GLU A 30 -6.61 7.13 -7.54
C GLU A 30 -6.44 8.66 -7.52
N GLN A 31 -5.32 9.16 -7.00
CA GLN A 31 -5.01 10.59 -7.07
C GLN A 31 -4.85 11.07 -8.53
N THR A 32 -4.10 10.33 -9.34
CA THR A 32 -3.88 10.62 -10.77
C THR A 32 -5.18 10.59 -11.55
N LYS A 33 -6.09 9.64 -11.27
CA LYS A 33 -7.43 9.61 -11.87
C LYS A 33 -8.22 10.89 -11.56
N ARG A 34 -8.10 11.42 -10.33
CA ARG A 34 -8.74 12.70 -9.98
C ARG A 34 -8.02 13.90 -10.61
N ASP A 35 -6.72 13.84 -10.82
CA ASP A 35 -6.00 14.93 -11.49
C ASP A 35 -6.32 14.99 -12.99
N VAL A 36 -6.45 13.84 -13.66
CA VAL A 36 -6.71 13.76 -15.11
C VAL A 36 -8.21 13.88 -15.43
N ALA A 37 -9.07 13.16 -14.70
CA ALA A 37 -10.50 13.08 -14.99
C ALA A 37 -11.38 13.76 -13.91
N GLY A 38 -10.78 14.47 -12.95
CA GLY A 38 -11.53 15.07 -11.85
C GLY A 38 -12.53 16.14 -12.28
N GLN A 39 -12.38 16.77 -13.45
CA GLN A 39 -13.39 17.71 -13.92
C GLN A 39 -14.67 17.02 -14.40
N ASP A 40 -14.55 15.78 -14.91
CA ASP A 40 -15.68 14.98 -15.39
C ASP A 40 -16.30 14.09 -14.30
N MET A 41 -15.60 13.90 -13.17
CA MET A 41 -16.10 13.11 -12.04
C MET A 41 -17.17 13.86 -11.23
N THR A 42 -18.25 13.14 -10.90
CA THR A 42 -19.25 13.63 -9.96
C THR A 42 -18.70 13.77 -8.54
N ALA A 43 -19.33 14.59 -7.70
CA ALA A 43 -18.93 14.78 -6.31
C ALA A 43 -18.83 13.45 -5.53
N THR A 44 -19.76 12.52 -5.79
CA THR A 44 -19.78 11.18 -5.19
C THR A 44 -18.59 10.33 -5.65
N GLU A 45 -18.19 10.42 -6.91
CA GLU A 45 -17.02 9.69 -7.44
C GLU A 45 -15.71 10.22 -6.89
N LYS A 46 -15.58 11.55 -6.76
CA LYS A 46 -14.44 12.17 -6.06
C LYS A 46 -14.33 11.70 -4.62
N ALA A 47 -15.44 11.68 -3.88
CA ALA A 47 -15.47 11.22 -2.50
C ALA A 47 -15.09 9.73 -2.38
N LYS A 48 -15.61 8.86 -3.25
CA LYS A 48 -15.23 7.44 -3.29
C LYS A 48 -13.77 7.23 -3.65
N SER A 49 -13.23 8.00 -4.59
CA SER A 49 -11.81 7.93 -4.96
C SER A 49 -10.91 8.40 -3.81
N ALA A 50 -11.26 9.48 -3.12
CA ALA A 50 -10.54 9.95 -1.93
C ALA A 50 -10.59 8.91 -0.79
N ALA A 51 -11.74 8.27 -0.57
CA ALA A 51 -11.87 7.20 0.42
C ALA A 51 -11.01 5.97 0.06
N LYS A 52 -10.98 5.58 -1.22
CA LYS A 52 -10.10 4.49 -1.71
C LYS A 52 -8.63 4.82 -1.53
N GLU A 53 -8.23 6.05 -1.83
CA GLU A 53 -6.85 6.48 -1.61
C GLU A 53 -6.48 6.43 -0.13
N GLY A 54 -7.36 6.93 0.74
CA GLY A 54 -7.17 6.85 2.20
C GLY A 54 -7.04 5.41 2.68
N ALA A 55 -7.92 4.51 2.22
CA ALA A 55 -7.86 3.09 2.57
C ALA A 55 -6.55 2.44 2.12
N ASN A 56 -6.12 2.68 0.87
CA ASN A 56 -4.85 2.16 0.38
C ASN A 56 -3.63 2.72 1.15
N ARG A 57 -3.66 3.99 1.57
CA ARG A 57 -2.59 4.55 2.42
C ARG A 57 -2.56 3.89 3.80
N VAL A 58 -3.72 3.67 4.42
CA VAL A 58 -3.82 2.99 5.71
C VAL A 58 -3.36 1.54 5.62
N GLU A 59 -3.70 0.82 4.55
CA GLU A 59 -3.17 -0.53 4.30
C GLU A 59 -1.64 -0.53 4.15
N ALA A 60 -1.09 0.41 3.39
CA ALA A 60 0.36 0.56 3.26
C ALA A 60 1.04 0.84 4.62
N ASP A 61 0.47 1.73 5.44
CA ASP A 61 0.98 2.02 6.79
C ASP A 61 0.87 0.82 7.73
N TRP A 62 -0.20 0.03 7.61
CA TRP A 62 -0.39 -1.18 8.39
C TRP A 62 0.64 -2.26 8.03
N ASP A 63 0.90 -2.48 6.74
CA ASP A 63 1.90 -3.45 6.29
C ASP A 63 3.32 -3.01 6.66
N LYS A 64 3.61 -1.71 6.57
CA LYS A 64 4.86 -1.15 7.12
C LYS A 64 4.98 -1.39 8.62
N THR A 65 3.89 -1.19 9.38
CA THR A 65 3.88 -1.44 10.83
C THR A 65 4.11 -2.91 11.15
N LYS A 66 3.51 -3.85 10.40
CA LYS A 66 3.79 -5.28 10.56
C LYS A 66 5.27 -5.59 10.36
N ARG A 67 5.90 -5.00 9.33
CA ARG A 67 7.33 -5.18 9.06
C ARG A 67 8.19 -4.65 10.21
N ASP A 68 7.91 -3.41 10.65
CA ASP A 68 8.63 -2.78 11.77
C ASP A 68 8.49 -3.56 13.08
N VAL A 69 7.32 -4.18 13.33
CA VAL A 69 7.11 -5.06 14.50
C VAL A 69 7.90 -6.36 14.35
N ARG A 70 7.93 -6.97 13.17
CA ARG A 70 8.70 -8.20 12.90
C ARG A 70 10.20 -7.98 12.99
N ASP A 71 10.69 -6.80 12.60
CA ASP A 71 12.11 -6.45 12.70
C ASP A 71 12.55 -6.04 14.11
N LYS A 72 11.60 -5.67 14.98
CA LYS A 72 11.86 -5.33 16.40
C LYS A 72 11.82 -6.53 17.36
N ILE A 73 11.30 -7.68 16.93
CA ILE A 73 11.20 -8.92 17.73
C ILE A 73 12.28 -9.89 17.25
#